data_AF-A0A183BGD2-F1
#
_entry.id   AF-A0A183BGD2-F1
#
_cell.length_a   1.000
_cell.length_b   1.000
_cell.length_c   1.000
_cell.angle_alpha   90.00
_cell.angle_beta   90.00
_cell.angle_gamma   90.00
#
_symmetry.space_group_name_H-M   'P 1'
#
loop_
_entity.id
_entity.type
_entity.pdbx_description
1 polymer ?
#
loop_
_entity_poly.entity_id
_entity_poly.type
_entity_poly.pdbx_seq_one_letter_code
_entity_poly.pdbx_strand_id
1 'polypeptide(L)'
;MSEWYPPGHGDFYRRFVESGLAEKYLAAGKEWIFLANIDNLGATVDLSILLFIAITSVLVVYTLIWSLFILIRSNNMLKEMHSIARQNDLLLCGISYGYILNFLSTSSPRPEFVMEVTDKTRADVKGGTLTKYLGHLRLLELAQVPKDHVDEFASVRTFRIFNTNNLWINLPAMYEAVKANTLQMEVIVNPKTLDSGLNILQLEQAAGAAIKTFNVAYGRFRSNYKKSICQNTNLLTPIGVLAGIFHRPLIGCRAD
;
A
#
# COMPACT_ATOMS: atom_id res chain seq x y z
N MET A 1 -11.74 17.67 27.75
CA MET A 1 -11.47 16.41 27.02
C MET A 1 -12.08 15.26 27.81
N SER A 2 -12.78 14.33 27.15
CA SER A 2 -13.25 13.08 27.76
C SER A 2 -12.07 12.22 28.22
N GLU A 3 -12.29 11.34 29.22
CA GLU A 3 -11.30 10.35 29.68
C GLU A 3 -10.80 9.40 28.56
N TRP A 4 -11.52 9.37 27.43
CA TRP A 4 -11.26 8.51 26.29
C TRP A 4 -10.85 9.33 25.05
N TYR A 5 -9.94 8.76 24.26
CA TYR A 5 -9.50 9.29 22.97
C TYR A 5 -9.34 8.14 21.95
N PRO A 6 -9.53 8.39 20.64
CA PRO A 6 -9.24 7.39 19.62
C PRO A 6 -7.72 7.20 19.48
N PRO A 7 -7.22 5.96 19.34
CA PRO A 7 -5.78 5.65 19.25
C PRO A 7 -5.13 5.98 17.89
N GLY A 8 -5.65 6.99 17.19
CA GLY A 8 -5.22 7.38 15.85
C GLY A 8 -5.72 6.45 14.74
N HIS A 9 -5.41 6.82 13.49
CA HIS A 9 -5.91 6.14 12.30
C HIS A 9 -5.27 4.77 12.03
N GLY A 10 -4.18 4.41 12.71
CA GLY A 10 -3.57 3.08 12.63
C GLY A 10 -4.48 1.96 13.15
N ASP A 11 -5.45 2.26 14.01
CA ASP A 11 -6.39 1.28 14.55
C ASP A 11 -7.36 0.72 13.50
N PHE A 12 -7.44 1.37 12.32
CA PHE A 12 -8.23 0.91 11.17
C PHE A 12 -8.03 -0.57 10.87
N TYR A 13 -6.78 -1.04 10.78
CA TYR A 13 -6.48 -2.40 10.34
C TYR A 13 -7.10 -3.45 11.27
N ARG A 14 -6.93 -3.29 12.58
CA ARG A 14 -7.46 -4.20 13.59
C ARG A 14 -8.99 -4.15 13.61
N ARG A 15 -9.58 -2.94 13.68
CA ARG A 15 -11.04 -2.77 13.73
C ARG A 15 -11.74 -3.29 12.47
N PHE A 16 -11.13 -3.09 11.30
CA PHE A 16 -11.69 -3.55 10.04
C PHE A 16 -11.77 -5.08 9.98
N VAL A 17 -10.75 -5.78 10.47
CA VAL A 17 -10.76 -7.24 10.60
C VAL A 17 -11.72 -7.71 11.68
N GLU A 18 -11.66 -7.15 12.89
CA GLU A 18 -12.54 -7.55 14.00
C GLU A 18 -14.02 -7.32 13.71
N SER A 19 -14.36 -6.34 12.87
CA SER A 19 -15.74 -6.06 12.45
C SER A 19 -16.34 -7.14 11.53
N GLY A 20 -15.54 -8.07 11.00
CA GLY A 20 -15.97 -9.05 10.00
C GLY A 20 -16.11 -8.49 8.58
N LEU A 21 -15.84 -7.19 8.37
CA LEU A 21 -15.91 -6.58 7.05
C LEU A 21 -14.81 -7.10 6.13
N ALA A 22 -13.59 -7.29 6.65
CA ALA A 22 -12.48 -7.81 5.86
C ALA A 22 -12.82 -9.16 5.21
N GLU A 23 -13.36 -10.09 5.99
CA GLU A 23 -13.81 -11.41 5.54
C GLU A 23 -14.94 -11.31 4.51
N LYS A 24 -15.90 -10.41 4.74
CA LYS A 24 -17.00 -10.16 3.79
C LYS A 24 -16.47 -9.68 2.43
N TYR A 25 -15.52 -8.76 2.42
CA TYR A 25 -14.96 -8.22 1.19
C TYR A 25 -14.03 -9.22 0.50
N LEU A 26 -13.26 -10.01 1.27
CA LEU A 26 -12.48 -11.14 0.74
C LEU A 26 -13.39 -12.18 0.07
N ALA A 27 -14.50 -12.56 0.71
CA ALA A 27 -15.49 -13.48 0.15
C ALA A 27 -16.15 -12.93 -1.12
N ALA A 28 -16.29 -11.60 -1.23
CA ALA A 28 -16.76 -10.92 -2.44
C ALA A 28 -15.66 -10.76 -3.52
N GLY A 29 -14.50 -11.40 -3.35
CA GLY A 29 -13.39 -11.38 -4.30
C GLY A 29 -12.67 -10.03 -4.40
N LYS A 30 -12.76 -9.18 -3.38
CA LYS A 30 -12.04 -7.89 -3.37
C LYS A 30 -10.58 -8.11 -2.97
N GLU A 31 -9.69 -7.35 -3.61
CA GLU A 31 -8.24 -7.54 -3.45
C GLU A 31 -7.55 -6.31 -2.86
N TRP A 32 -8.14 -5.12 -3.00
CA TRP A 32 -7.49 -3.87 -2.65
C TRP A 32 -8.40 -2.95 -1.84
N ILE A 33 -7.83 -2.32 -0.82
CA ILE A 33 -8.41 -1.20 -0.07
C ILE A 33 -7.68 0.07 -0.47
N PHE A 34 -8.43 1.11 -0.80
CA PHE A 34 -7.96 2.49 -0.85
C PHE A 34 -8.38 3.20 0.43
N LEU A 35 -7.43 3.64 1.23
CA LEU A 35 -7.60 4.39 2.46
C LEU A 35 -7.26 5.85 2.21
N ALA A 36 -8.15 6.77 2.55
CA ALA A 36 -7.87 8.20 2.52
C ALA A 36 -8.60 8.93 3.63
N ASN A 37 -8.14 10.14 3.97
CA ASN A 37 -8.89 10.98 4.88
C ASN A 37 -10.12 11.58 4.20
N ILE A 38 -11.25 11.62 4.90
CA ILE A 38 -12.49 12.24 4.40
C ILE A 38 -12.37 13.75 4.18
N ASP A 39 -11.51 14.42 4.95
CA ASP A 39 -11.26 15.86 4.84
C ASP A 39 -10.38 16.21 3.63
N ASN A 40 -9.81 15.20 2.96
CA ASN A 40 -8.95 15.36 1.80
C ASN A 40 -9.75 15.20 0.50
N LEU A 41 -10.39 16.28 0.05
CA LEU A 41 -11.22 16.28 -1.16
C LEU A 41 -10.45 15.95 -2.46
N GLY A 42 -9.11 16.02 -2.42
CA GLY A 42 -8.26 15.60 -3.55
C GLY A 42 -8.04 14.09 -3.63
N ALA A 43 -8.43 13.32 -2.61
CA ALA A 43 -8.28 11.88 -2.58
C ALA A 43 -9.32 11.19 -3.50
N THR A 44 -8.91 10.92 -4.73
CA THR A 44 -9.69 10.18 -5.72
C THR A 44 -8.99 8.89 -6.12
N VAL A 45 -9.77 7.91 -6.56
CA VAL A 45 -9.28 6.64 -7.10
C VAL A 45 -8.53 6.92 -8.40
N ASP A 46 -7.21 6.84 -8.37
CA ASP A 46 -6.35 7.03 -9.54
C ASP A 46 -6.18 5.72 -10.31
N LEU A 47 -6.76 5.66 -11.51
CA LEU A 47 -6.64 4.52 -12.40
C LEU A 47 -5.19 4.21 -12.80
N SER A 48 -4.28 5.19 -12.79
CA SER A 48 -2.86 4.96 -13.09
C SER A 48 -2.17 4.14 -12.00
N ILE A 49 -2.60 4.27 -10.75
CA ILE A 49 -2.10 3.48 -9.62
C ILE A 49 -2.69 2.07 -9.67
N LEU A 50 -3.99 1.96 -9.94
CA LEU A 50 -4.63 0.66 -10.17
C LEU A 50 -3.97 -0.09 -11.33
N LEU A 51 -3.65 0.63 -12.42
CA LEU A 51 -2.95 0.07 -13.56
C LEU A 51 -1.52 -0.34 -13.19
N PHE A 52 -0.80 0.49 -12.42
CA PHE A 52 0.53 0.14 -11.89
C PHE A 52 0.48 -1.17 -11.11
N ILE A 53 -0.44 -1.28 -10.13
CA ILE A 53 -0.66 -2.50 -9.33
C ILE A 53 -0.98 -3.71 -10.22
N ALA A 54 -1.84 -3.53 -11.22
CA ALA A 54 -2.25 -4.59 -12.13
C ALA A 54 -1.12 -5.04 -13.07
N ILE A 55 -0.33 -4.10 -13.60
CA ILE A 55 0.75 -4.33 -14.57
C ILE A 55 2.02 -4.86 -13.91
N THR A 56 2.39 -4.42 -12.70
CA THR A 56 3.52 -5.04 -11.97
C THR A 56 3.32 -6.53 -11.78
N SER A 57 2.06 -6.98 -11.71
CA SER A 57 1.71 -8.39 -11.66
C SER A 57 1.84 -9.12 -13.02
N VAL A 58 1.94 -8.40 -14.15
CA VAL A 58 1.92 -8.93 -15.53
C VAL A 58 3.27 -8.78 -16.24
N LEU A 59 3.98 -7.66 -16.08
CA LEU A 59 5.30 -7.46 -16.71
C LEU A 59 6.33 -8.49 -16.25
N VAL A 60 6.26 -8.95 -15.00
CA VAL A 60 7.14 -10.01 -14.51
C VAL A 60 6.88 -11.34 -15.24
N VAL A 61 5.62 -11.64 -15.56
CA VAL A 61 5.24 -12.81 -16.36
C VAL A 61 5.90 -12.76 -17.73
N TYR A 62 5.83 -11.62 -18.43
CA TYR A 62 6.46 -11.45 -19.74
C TYR A 62 7.99 -11.55 -19.67
N THR A 63 8.61 -10.94 -18.65
CA THR A 63 10.08 -10.98 -18.48
C THR A 63 10.57 -12.40 -18.18
N LEU A 64 9.82 -13.17 -17.39
CA LEU A 64 10.12 -14.58 -17.09
C LEU A 64 9.87 -15.49 -18.30
N ILE A 65 8.80 -15.26 -19.08
CA ILE A 65 8.57 -15.96 -20.36
C ILE A 65 9.71 -15.66 -21.34
N TRP A 66 10.16 -14.42 -21.43
CA TRP A 66 11.28 -14.04 -22.30
C TRP A 66 12.61 -14.66 -21.84
N SER A 67 12.86 -14.68 -20.53
CA SER A 67 14.05 -15.33 -19.96
C SER A 67 14.02 -16.85 -20.16
N LEU A 68 12.86 -17.48 -20.01
CA LEU A 68 12.64 -18.90 -20.30
C LEU A 68 12.81 -19.17 -21.81
N PHE A 69 12.32 -18.28 -22.67
CA PHE A 69 12.51 -18.38 -24.12
C PHE A 69 13.99 -18.28 -24.52
N ILE A 70 14.76 -17.39 -23.88
CA ILE A 70 16.23 -17.31 -24.06
C ILE A 70 16.92 -18.60 -23.59
N LEU A 71 16.53 -19.14 -22.42
CA LEU A 71 17.11 -20.38 -21.86
C LEU A 71 16.78 -21.61 -22.71
N ILE A 72 15.55 -21.70 -23.22
CA ILE A 72 15.10 -22.73 -24.18
C ILE A 72 15.83 -22.60 -25.52
N ARG A 73 16.23 -21.38 -25.91
CA ARG A 73 17.06 -21.18 -27.11
C ARG A 73 18.54 -21.50 -26.88
N SER A 74 19.07 -21.32 -25.66
CA SER A 74 20.47 -21.58 -25.37
C SER A 74 20.78 -23.05 -25.12
N ASN A 75 19.80 -23.83 -24.63
CA ASN A 75 19.90 -25.28 -24.51
C ASN A 75 19.18 -25.95 -25.69
N ASN A 76 19.81 -26.91 -26.37
CA ASN A 76 19.29 -27.64 -27.54
C ASN A 76 17.96 -28.43 -27.33
N MET A 77 17.27 -28.23 -26.20
CA MET A 77 16.04 -28.90 -25.79
C MET A 77 14.85 -28.76 -26.76
N LEU A 78 14.81 -27.70 -27.58
CA LEU A 78 13.76 -27.56 -28.61
C LEU A 78 13.74 -28.73 -29.61
N LYS A 79 14.92 -29.30 -29.93
CA LYS A 79 14.99 -30.43 -30.87
C LYS A 79 14.48 -31.74 -30.26
N GLU A 80 14.75 -31.98 -28.97
CA GLU A 80 14.25 -33.16 -28.25
C GLU A 80 12.76 -33.07 -27.97
N MET A 81 12.24 -31.90 -27.56
CA MET A 81 10.80 -31.71 -27.31
C MET A 81 9.96 -31.84 -28.59
N HIS A 82 10.46 -31.37 -29.74
CA HIS A 82 9.80 -31.58 -31.04
C HIS A 82 9.80 -33.04 -31.50
N SER A 83 10.76 -33.86 -31.05
CA SER A 83 10.79 -35.30 -31.30
C SER A 83 9.76 -36.04 -30.43
N ILE A 84 9.62 -35.63 -29.16
CA ILE A 84 8.69 -36.23 -28.20
C ILE A 84 7.23 -35.85 -28.52
N ALA A 85 6.98 -34.61 -28.93
CA ALA A 85 5.63 -34.14 -29.27
C ALA A 85 5.06 -34.80 -30.54
N ARG A 86 5.91 -35.22 -31.48
CA ARG A 86 5.49 -35.95 -32.69
C ARG A 86 5.09 -37.40 -32.44
N GLN A 87 5.47 -37.98 -31.30
CA GLN A 87 5.20 -39.38 -30.97
C GLN A 87 3.87 -39.61 -30.22
N ASN A 88 3.23 -38.56 -29.70
CA ASN A 88 2.13 -38.73 -28.73
C ASN A 88 0.87 -37.89 -28.99
N ASP A 89 0.70 -37.30 -30.18
CA ASP A 89 -0.54 -36.61 -30.64
C ASP A 89 -1.26 -35.78 -29.55
N LEU A 90 -0.47 -35.10 -28.71
CA LEU A 90 -0.95 -34.46 -27.50
C LEU A 90 -0.95 -32.94 -27.72
N LEU A 91 -2.13 -32.36 -27.55
CA LEU A 91 -2.47 -30.93 -27.44
C LEU A 91 -1.75 -30.23 -26.25
N LEU A 92 -0.44 -30.41 -26.13
CA LEU A 92 0.40 -29.98 -25.01
C LEU A 92 0.60 -28.46 -24.93
N CYS A 93 0.30 -27.71 -25.99
CA CYS A 93 0.56 -26.26 -26.01
C CYS A 93 -0.46 -25.46 -25.18
N GLY A 94 -1.74 -25.87 -25.16
CA GLY A 94 -2.81 -25.12 -24.48
C GLY A 94 -2.83 -25.28 -22.95
N ILE A 95 -2.55 -26.49 -22.46
CA ILE A 95 -2.58 -26.79 -21.01
C ILE A 95 -1.33 -26.23 -20.31
N SER A 96 -0.17 -26.26 -20.98
CA SER A 96 1.09 -25.70 -20.45
C SER A 96 1.02 -24.19 -20.24
N TYR A 97 0.42 -23.44 -21.17
CA TYR A 97 0.29 -21.98 -21.06
C TYR A 97 -0.58 -21.55 -19.86
N GLY A 98 -1.69 -22.25 -19.59
CA GLY A 98 -2.55 -21.95 -18.44
C GLY A 98 -1.87 -22.19 -17.10
N TYR A 99 -1.14 -23.30 -16.97
CA TYR A 99 -0.37 -23.62 -15.77
C TYR A 99 0.81 -22.66 -15.58
N ILE A 100 1.52 -22.31 -16.66
CA ILE A 100 2.63 -21.35 -16.62
C ILE A 100 2.14 -19.94 -16.31
N LEU A 101 1.03 -19.48 -16.90
CA LEU A 101 0.42 -18.18 -16.55
C LEU A 101 -0.02 -18.13 -15.09
N ASN A 102 -0.61 -19.21 -14.57
CA ASN A 102 -1.01 -19.29 -13.17
C ASN A 102 0.22 -19.33 -12.24
N PHE A 103 1.25 -20.11 -12.58
CA PHE A 103 2.52 -20.21 -11.86
C PHE A 103 3.35 -18.91 -11.89
N LEU A 104 3.36 -18.19 -13.03
CA LEU A 104 4.08 -16.93 -13.18
C LEU A 104 3.33 -15.76 -12.53
N SER A 105 2.00 -15.83 -12.51
CA SER A 105 1.15 -14.92 -11.75
C SER A 105 1.41 -15.03 -10.24
N THR A 106 1.76 -16.22 -9.73
CA THR A 106 2.08 -16.46 -8.32
C THR A 106 3.56 -16.24 -7.96
N SER A 107 4.48 -16.15 -8.93
CA SER A 107 5.93 -16.09 -8.68
C SER A 107 6.57 -14.69 -8.72
N SER A 108 5.80 -13.63 -8.92
CA SER A 108 6.30 -12.24 -8.90
C SER A 108 5.92 -11.53 -7.60
N PRO A 109 6.83 -10.72 -7.00
CA PRO A 109 6.48 -9.94 -5.83
C PRO A 109 5.44 -8.89 -6.22
N ARG A 110 4.18 -9.16 -5.87
CA ARG A 110 3.08 -8.23 -6.11
C ARG A 110 3.14 -7.11 -5.08
N PRO A 111 2.86 -5.85 -5.45
CA PRO A 111 2.70 -4.79 -4.47
C PRO A 111 1.69 -5.21 -3.39
N GLU A 112 2.06 -5.00 -2.13
CA GLU A 112 1.20 -5.24 -0.97
C GLU A 112 0.74 -3.92 -0.34
N PHE A 113 1.55 -2.87 -0.50
CA PHE A 113 1.27 -1.54 0.04
C PHE A 113 1.79 -0.46 -0.90
N VAL A 114 0.95 0.51 -1.26
CA VAL A 114 1.35 1.69 -2.04
C VAL A 114 0.91 2.94 -1.31
N MET A 115 1.85 3.82 -1.01
CA MET A 115 1.59 5.14 -0.42
C MET A 115 1.70 6.21 -1.50
N GLU A 116 0.65 7.01 -1.68
CA GLU A 116 0.76 8.20 -2.51
C GLU A 116 1.60 9.28 -1.80
N VAL A 117 2.54 9.84 -2.53
CA VAL A 117 3.38 10.94 -2.06
C VAL A 117 3.29 12.11 -3.04
N THR A 118 3.46 13.32 -2.53
CA THR A 118 3.49 14.55 -3.32
C THR A 118 4.73 15.38 -2.97
N ASP A 119 4.99 16.45 -3.71
CA ASP A 119 6.05 17.40 -3.36
C ASP A 119 5.76 18.05 -2.00
N LYS A 120 6.81 18.14 -1.17
CA LYS A 120 6.74 18.84 0.11
C LYS A 120 6.79 20.35 -0.13
N THR A 121 5.83 21.06 0.43
CA THR A 121 5.79 22.53 0.43
C THR A 121 6.13 23.09 1.80
N ARG A 122 6.33 24.41 1.90
CA ARG A 122 6.54 25.09 3.19
C ARG A 122 5.31 25.02 4.11
N ALA A 123 4.12 24.74 3.57
CA ALA A 123 2.91 24.56 4.37
C ALA A 123 2.85 23.19 5.06
N ASP A 124 3.62 22.20 4.56
CA ASP A 124 3.61 20.82 5.04
C ASP A 124 4.55 20.64 6.24
N VAL A 125 4.27 21.36 7.33
CA VAL A 125 5.06 21.34 8.57
C VAL A 125 4.66 20.18 9.48
N LYS A 126 3.39 19.73 9.40
CA LYS A 126 2.84 18.63 10.22
C LYS A 126 2.52 17.43 9.33
N GLY A 127 3.15 16.30 9.63
CA GLY A 127 2.94 15.01 8.97
C GLY A 127 4.27 14.32 8.66
N GLY A 128 4.17 13.20 7.93
CA GLY A 128 5.32 12.34 7.67
C GLY A 128 5.86 12.40 6.25
N THR A 129 7.10 11.93 6.11
CA THR A 129 7.77 11.70 4.83
C THR A 129 8.16 10.23 4.70
N LEU A 130 8.22 9.75 3.47
CA LEU A 130 8.63 8.38 3.19
C LEU A 130 10.15 8.31 3.16
N THR A 131 10.72 7.41 3.96
CA THR A 131 12.16 7.19 4.08
C THR A 131 12.51 5.73 3.82
N LYS A 132 13.78 5.44 3.60
CA LYS A 132 14.30 4.09 3.53
C LYS A 132 15.20 3.83 4.73
N TYR A 133 14.90 2.79 5.50
CA TYR A 133 15.66 2.40 6.68
C TYR A 133 15.87 0.88 6.67
N LEU A 134 17.14 0.45 6.81
CA LEU A 134 17.54 -0.97 6.78
C LEU A 134 16.95 -1.76 5.60
N GLY A 135 16.86 -1.13 4.42
CA GLY A 135 16.34 -1.78 3.20
C GLY A 135 14.83 -1.66 3.00
N HIS A 136 14.06 -1.30 4.04
CA HIS A 136 12.60 -1.19 3.98
C HIS A 136 12.13 0.26 3.87
N LEU A 137 10.97 0.46 3.24
CA LEU A 137 10.28 1.74 3.26
C LEU A 137 9.64 1.96 4.64
N ARG A 138 9.74 3.18 5.15
CA ARG A 138 9.20 3.57 6.45
C ARG A 138 8.65 4.98 6.40
N LEU A 139 7.48 5.18 6.99
CA LEU A 139 6.95 6.52 7.23
C LEU A 139 7.64 7.11 8.47
N LEU A 140 8.36 8.22 8.28
CA LEU A 140 8.96 8.99 9.37
C LEU A 140 8.04 10.18 9.68
N GLU A 141 7.45 10.18 10.86
CA GLU A 141 6.62 11.27 11.37
C GLU A 141 7.43 12.27 12.19
N LEU A 142 7.02 13.55 12.21
CA LEU A 142 7.71 14.59 12.98
C LEU A 142 7.87 14.22 14.47
N ALA A 143 6.87 13.57 15.06
CA ALA A 143 6.89 13.15 16.47
C ALA A 143 8.01 12.14 16.82
N GLN A 144 8.62 11.51 15.80
CA GLN A 144 9.71 10.54 15.96
C GLN A 144 11.09 11.20 15.79
N VAL A 145 11.13 12.46 15.36
CA VAL A 145 12.37 13.18 15.07
C VAL A 145 12.91 13.78 16.37
N PRO A 146 14.21 13.56 16.71
CA PRO A 146 14.83 14.22 17.84
C PRO A 146 14.72 15.75 17.72
N LYS A 147 14.57 16.45 18.84
CA LYS A 147 14.33 17.91 18.87
C LYS A 147 15.38 18.70 18.09
N ASP A 148 16.65 18.28 18.15
CA ASP A 148 17.77 18.95 17.49
C ASP A 148 17.79 18.76 15.96
N HIS A 149 16.97 17.87 15.41
CA HIS A 149 16.87 17.58 13.98
C HIS A 149 15.53 18.00 13.36
N VAL A 150 14.66 18.67 14.12
CA VAL A 150 13.33 19.10 13.63
C VAL A 150 13.43 20.04 12.43
N ASP A 151 14.36 20.99 12.46
CA ASP A 151 14.55 21.95 11.36
C ASP A 151 15.03 21.28 10.08
N GLU A 152 15.92 20.28 10.23
CA GLU A 152 16.38 19.45 9.12
C GLU A 152 15.24 18.62 8.52
N PHE A 153 14.37 18.04 9.37
CA PHE A 153 13.19 17.32 8.92
C PHE A 153 12.17 18.24 8.22
N ALA A 154 11.95 19.44 8.74
CA ALA A 154 11.06 20.43 8.16
C ALA A 154 11.56 20.94 6.80
N SER A 155 12.89 20.92 6.57
CA SER A 155 13.52 21.40 5.34
C SER A 155 13.07 20.63 4.09
N VAL A 156 12.47 21.36 3.15
CA VAL A 156 12.13 20.87 1.80
C VAL A 156 13.36 20.49 0.97
N ARG A 157 14.57 20.92 1.38
CA ARG A 157 15.82 20.55 0.70
C ARG A 157 16.25 19.13 1.05
N THR A 158 16.02 18.73 2.30
CA THR A 158 16.37 17.41 2.82
C THR A 158 15.29 16.39 2.45
N PHE A 159 14.04 16.67 2.80
CA PHE A 159 12.90 15.82 2.48
C PHE A 159 12.02 16.49 1.44
N ARG A 160 12.06 15.98 0.21
CA ARG A 160 11.36 16.58 -0.94
C ARG A 160 9.94 16.08 -1.12
N ILE A 161 9.60 14.95 -0.51
CA ILE A 161 8.30 14.31 -0.65
C ILE A 161 7.54 14.30 0.67
N PHE A 162 6.22 14.26 0.59
CA PHE A 162 5.31 14.29 1.72
C PHE A 162 4.18 13.26 1.55
N ASN A 163 3.78 12.62 2.64
CA ASN A 163 2.69 11.63 2.66
C ASN A 163 1.33 12.32 2.46
N THR A 164 0.58 11.90 1.43
CA THR A 164 -0.78 12.41 1.21
C THR A 164 -1.81 11.79 2.15
N ASN A 165 -1.44 10.67 2.79
CA ASN A 165 -2.31 9.76 3.52
C ASN A 165 -3.36 9.05 2.64
N ASN A 166 -3.11 8.97 1.32
CA ASN A 166 -3.83 8.06 0.44
C ASN A 166 -3.02 6.77 0.31
N LEU A 167 -3.58 5.67 0.79
CA LEU A 167 -2.91 4.38 0.94
C LEU A 167 -3.66 3.32 0.16
N TRP A 168 -2.96 2.52 -0.62
CA TRP A 168 -3.50 1.35 -1.30
C TRP A 168 -2.92 0.12 -0.64
N ILE A 169 -3.77 -0.74 -0.11
CA ILE A 169 -3.37 -1.89 0.70
C ILE A 169 -3.97 -3.14 0.09
N ASN A 170 -3.15 -4.17 -0.11
CA ASN A 170 -3.62 -5.48 -0.52
C ASN A 170 -4.41 -6.11 0.64
N LEU A 171 -5.70 -6.36 0.40
CA LEU A 171 -6.65 -6.83 1.40
C LEU A 171 -6.25 -8.21 1.98
N PRO A 172 -5.91 -9.24 1.16
CA PRO A 172 -5.40 -10.50 1.68
C PRO A 172 -4.14 -10.34 2.54
N ALA A 173 -3.12 -9.63 2.07
CA ALA A 173 -1.87 -9.45 2.82
C ALA A 173 -2.09 -8.71 4.15
N MET A 174 -2.96 -7.69 4.15
CA MET A 174 -3.33 -6.98 5.37
C MET A 174 -4.09 -7.86 6.35
N TYR A 175 -5.08 -8.62 5.87
CA TYR A 175 -5.86 -9.53 6.69
C TYR A 175 -4.94 -10.55 7.39
N GLU A 176 -4.05 -11.19 6.63
CA GLU A 176 -3.07 -12.13 7.18
C GLU A 176 -2.13 -11.45 8.19
N ALA A 177 -1.62 -10.25 7.89
CA ALA A 177 -0.73 -9.51 8.81
C ALA A 177 -1.41 -9.17 10.14
N VAL A 178 -2.71 -8.85 10.12
CA VAL A 178 -3.50 -8.60 11.33
C VAL A 178 -3.76 -9.90 12.09
N LYS A 179 -4.20 -10.97 11.41
CA LYS A 179 -4.51 -12.27 12.06
C LYS A 179 -3.28 -12.95 12.65
N ALA A 180 -2.14 -12.85 11.97
CA ALA A 180 -0.85 -13.35 12.44
C ALA A 180 -0.17 -12.41 13.48
N ASN A 181 -0.78 -11.25 13.78
CA ASN A 181 -0.23 -10.23 14.67
C ASN A 181 1.20 -9.79 14.28
N THR A 182 1.49 -9.72 12.98
CA THR A 182 2.78 -9.29 12.42
C THR A 182 2.77 -7.84 11.97
N LEU A 183 1.62 -7.16 12.03
CA LEU A 183 1.49 -5.74 11.68
C LEU A 183 2.36 -4.86 12.60
N GLN A 184 3.36 -4.22 12.02
CA GLN A 184 4.27 -3.34 12.75
C GLN A 184 3.97 -1.87 12.45
N MET A 185 3.70 -1.10 13.51
CA MET A 185 3.53 0.35 13.43
C MET A 185 4.17 1.00 14.67
N GLU A 186 4.87 2.10 14.47
CA GLU A 186 5.43 2.90 15.55
C GLU A 186 4.33 3.54 16.38
N VAL A 187 4.52 3.53 17.71
CA VAL A 187 3.69 4.31 18.63
C VAL A 187 4.11 5.77 18.56
N ILE A 188 3.12 6.64 18.42
CA ILE A 188 3.24 8.08 18.52
C ILE A 188 2.82 8.46 19.93
N VAL A 189 3.71 9.15 20.65
CA VAL A 189 3.44 9.66 22.00
C VAL A 189 3.13 11.15 21.90
N ASN A 190 1.90 11.52 22.28
CA ASN A 190 1.38 12.86 22.16
C ASN A 190 1.03 13.39 23.58
N PRO A 191 1.93 14.15 24.22
CA PRO A 191 1.65 14.76 25.51
C PRO A 191 0.50 15.77 25.39
N LYS A 192 -0.50 15.66 26.28
CA LYS A 192 -1.63 16.60 26.38
C LYS A 192 -1.85 17.03 27.82
N THR A 193 -2.48 18.19 27.97
CA THR A 193 -2.99 18.68 29.25
C THR A 193 -4.51 18.74 29.14
N LEU A 194 -5.20 18.04 30.04
CA LEU A 194 -6.66 18.07 30.13
C LEU A 194 -7.12 19.42 30.69
N ASP A 195 -8.40 19.75 30.52
CA ASP A 195 -9.00 20.98 31.05
C ASP A 195 -8.91 21.06 32.60
N SER A 196 -8.77 19.91 33.26
CA SER A 196 -8.51 19.79 34.71
C SER A 196 -7.08 20.17 35.12
N GLY A 197 -6.19 20.45 34.16
CA GLY A 197 -4.76 20.67 34.39
C GLY A 197 -3.93 19.38 34.50
N LEU A 198 -4.55 18.21 34.41
CA LEU A 198 -3.84 16.93 34.44
C LEU A 198 -3.06 16.69 33.14
N ASN A 199 -1.76 16.42 33.27
CA ASN A 199 -0.92 16.01 32.15
C ASN A 199 -1.10 14.51 31.86
N ILE A 200 -1.37 14.19 30.59
CA ILE A 200 -1.57 12.83 30.11
C ILE A 200 -0.71 12.56 28.87
N LEU A 201 -0.53 11.28 28.56
CA LEU A 201 0.07 10.83 27.31
C LEU A 201 -1.01 10.16 26.46
N GLN A 202 -1.25 10.69 25.26
CA GLN A 202 -2.05 10.02 24.24
C GLN A 202 -1.11 9.17 23.37
N LEU A 203 -1.44 7.89 23.24
CA LEU A 203 -0.70 6.92 22.45
C LEU A 203 -1.49 6.62 21.18
N GLU A 204 -0.89 6.90 20.05
CA GLU A 204 -1.54 6.78 18.75
C GLU A 204 -0.66 5.97 17.77
N GLN A 205 -1.25 5.52 16.67
CA GLN A 205 -0.50 4.93 15.56
C GLN A 205 -0.92 5.56 14.23
N ALA A 206 0.04 5.70 13.31
CA ALA A 206 -0.23 6.19 11.97
C ALA A 206 -0.57 5.05 10.99
N ALA A 207 -1.61 5.19 10.17
CA ALA A 207 -2.02 4.14 9.25
C ALA A 207 -0.93 3.86 8.21
N GLY A 208 -0.28 4.92 7.71
CA GLY A 208 0.85 4.81 6.80
C GLY A 208 2.11 4.19 7.42
N ALA A 209 2.23 4.10 8.76
CA ALA A 209 3.36 3.44 9.41
C ALA A 209 3.39 1.93 9.14
N ALA A 210 2.24 1.34 8.79
CA ALA A 210 2.14 -0.08 8.46
C ALA A 210 2.98 -0.47 7.24
N ILE A 211 3.38 0.48 6.38
CA ILE A 211 4.14 0.23 5.15
C ILE A 211 5.39 -0.63 5.35
N LYS A 212 6.04 -0.54 6.52
CA LYS A 212 7.25 -1.32 6.84
C LYS A 212 6.98 -2.82 7.06
N THR A 213 5.73 -3.20 7.31
CA THR A 213 5.32 -4.59 7.51
C THR A 213 5.39 -5.39 6.20
N PHE A 214 5.15 -4.71 5.08
CA PHE A 214 4.93 -5.34 3.79
C PHE A 214 6.24 -5.47 3.02
N ASN A 215 6.45 -6.63 2.41
CA ASN A 215 7.69 -6.95 1.72
C ASN A 215 7.82 -6.18 0.40
N VAL A 216 6.69 -5.93 -0.24
CA VAL A 216 6.62 -5.26 -1.54
C VAL A 216 5.83 -3.96 -1.39
N ALA A 217 6.51 -2.92 -0.94
CA ALA A 217 5.94 -1.60 -0.73
C ALA A 217 6.47 -0.57 -1.73
N TYR A 218 5.63 0.39 -2.12
CA TYR A 218 6.01 1.47 -3.03
C TYR A 218 5.51 2.84 -2.52
N GLY A 219 6.33 3.87 -2.72
CA GLY A 219 5.88 5.26 -2.74
C GLY A 219 5.56 5.68 -4.17
N ARG A 220 4.32 6.07 -4.47
CA ARG A 220 3.94 6.52 -5.81
C ARG A 220 3.70 8.02 -5.82
N PHE A 221 4.49 8.72 -6.62
CA PHE A 221 4.36 10.17 -6.75
C PHE A 221 3.09 10.56 -7.51
N ARG A 222 2.35 11.53 -6.97
CA ARG A 222 1.15 12.12 -7.58
C ARG A 222 1.45 13.56 -8.00
N SER A 223 1.62 13.75 -9.30
CA SER A 223 1.84 15.08 -9.87
C SER A 223 0.59 15.95 -9.74
N ASN A 224 0.79 17.25 -9.48
CA ASN A 224 -0.29 18.25 -9.32
C ASN A 224 -1.31 17.92 -8.23
N TYR A 225 -0.95 17.08 -7.27
CA TYR A 225 -1.82 16.72 -6.17
C TYR A 225 -1.98 17.90 -5.21
N LYS A 226 -3.19 18.50 -5.18
CA LYS A 226 -3.55 19.50 -4.19
C LYS A 226 -4.22 18.82 -3.01
N LYS A 227 -3.44 18.67 -1.94
CA LYS A 227 -3.97 18.22 -0.65
C LYS A 227 -4.85 19.32 -0.08
N SER A 228 -6.16 19.20 -0.26
CA SER A 228 -7.13 20.15 0.28
C SER A 228 -7.51 19.68 1.67
N ILE A 229 -6.69 19.97 2.68
CA ILE A 229 -7.01 19.62 4.08
C ILE A 229 -7.57 20.85 4.78
N CYS A 230 -8.73 20.71 5.41
CA CYS A 230 -9.17 21.65 6.45
C CYS A 230 -8.50 21.31 7.78
N GLN A 231 -7.18 21.53 7.91
CA GLN A 231 -6.45 21.32 9.17
C GLN A 231 -6.73 22.39 10.24
N ASN A 232 -7.40 23.49 9.88
CA ASN A 232 -7.76 24.57 10.77
C ASN A 232 -9.28 24.71 10.85
N THR A 233 -9.92 24.01 11.78
CA THR A 233 -11.11 24.46 12.52
C THR A 233 -11.45 23.44 13.59
N ASN A 234 -11.88 23.91 14.76
CA ASN A 234 -12.37 23.15 15.91
C ASN A 234 -13.70 22.40 15.61
N LEU A 235 -13.79 21.70 14.49
CA LEU A 235 -14.87 20.76 14.22
C LEU A 235 -14.36 19.38 14.59
N LEU A 236 -14.83 18.89 15.74
CA LEU A 236 -14.85 17.48 16.10
C LEU A 236 -15.71 16.72 15.08
N THR A 237 -15.22 16.56 13.86
CA THR A 237 -15.73 15.55 12.94
C THR A 237 -14.97 14.26 13.24
N PRO A 238 -15.64 13.09 13.27
CA PRO A 238 -14.96 11.82 13.45
C PRO A 238 -13.86 11.75 12.40
N ILE A 239 -12.66 11.36 12.80
CA ILE A 239 -11.52 11.08 11.92
C ILE A 239 -12.00 10.01 10.93
N GLY A 240 -12.62 10.48 9.84
CA GLY A 240 -13.34 9.67 8.90
C GLY A 240 -12.33 9.13 7.92
N VAL A 241 -12.13 7.82 7.99
CA VAL A 241 -11.40 7.09 6.96
C VAL A 241 -12.39 6.80 5.84
N LEU A 242 -12.17 7.37 4.67
CA LEU A 242 -12.84 6.90 3.46
C LEU A 242 -12.11 5.65 2.99
N ALA A 243 -12.80 4.51 3.01
CA ALA A 243 -12.31 3.26 2.47
C ALA A 243 -13.06 2.91 1.18
N GLY A 244 -12.36 2.91 0.05
CA GLY A 244 -12.84 2.32 -1.20
C GLY A 244 -12.32 0.90 -1.33
N ILE A 245 -13.14 -0.06 -1.76
CA ILE A 245 -12.72 -1.47 -1.89
C ILE A 245 -12.94 -1.94 -3.32
N PHE A 246 -11.86 -2.38 -3.96
CA PHE A 246 -11.81 -2.62 -5.40
C PHE A 246 -11.50 -4.08 -5.74
N HIS A 247 -12.07 -4.52 -6.86
CA HIS A 247 -11.60 -5.71 -7.57
C HIS A 247 -10.57 -5.28 -8.62
N ARG A 248 -9.70 -6.20 -9.05
CA ARG A 248 -8.69 -5.91 -10.06
C ARG A 248 -9.35 -5.42 -11.37
N PRO A 249 -8.78 -4.42 -12.07
CA PRO A 249 -9.22 -4.11 -13.42
C PRO A 249 -8.94 -5.31 -14.34
N LEU A 250 -9.98 -5.88 -14.95
CA LEU A 250 -9.80 -6.88 -16.01
C LEU A 250 -9.23 -6.16 -17.23
N ILE A 251 -7.96 -6.40 -17.52
CA ILE A 251 -7.35 -5.98 -18.79
C ILE A 251 -7.96 -6.88 -19.88
N GLY A 252 -9.09 -6.48 -20.48
CA GLY A 252 -9.63 -7.18 -21.65
C GLY A 252 -11.14 -7.22 -21.86
N CYS A 253 -12.00 -6.77 -20.94
CA CYS A 253 -13.44 -6.76 -21.20
C CYS A 253 -13.90 -5.36 -21.62
N ARG A 254 -14.44 -5.25 -22.84
CA ARG A 254 -15.25 -4.10 -23.25
C ARG A 254 -16.38 -3.94 -22.23
N ALA A 255 -16.61 -2.70 -21.82
CA ALA A 255 -17.86 -2.32 -21.19
C ALA A 255 -18.94 -2.41 -22.27
N ASP A 256 -19.93 -3.27 -22.05
CA ASP A 256 -21.24 -3.16 -22.66
C ASP A 256 -22.13 -2.33 -21.72
#